data_AF-A0A4P2VI14-F1
#
_entry.id   AF-A0A4P2VI14-F1
#
_cell.length_a   1.000
_cell.length_b   1.000
_cell.length_c   1.000
_cell.angle_alpha   90.00
_cell.angle_beta   90.00
_cell.angle_gamma   90.00
#
_symmetry.space_group_name_H-M   'P 1'
#
loop_
_entity.id
_entity.type
_entity.pdbx_description
1 polymer ?
#
loop_
_entity_poly.entity_id
_entity_poly.type
_entity_poly.pdbx_seq_one_letter_code
_entity_poly.pdbx_strand_id
1 'polypeptide(L)'
;MGNEPKKDLTVIPTSVVSFDIATDKIKEVSGFAIHRLRTFSDLSQENVIERMGKTSRRSLTAYEYGTSEAGLSKFQEILGAMDYDIKLTFVPKSKNKTA
;
A
#
# COMPACT_ATOMS: atom_id res chain seq x y z
N MET A 1 -33.93 -15.33 -30.68
CA MET A 1 -32.48 -15.28 -30.44
C MET A 1 -32.14 -13.88 -29.97
N GLY A 2 -31.57 -13.75 -28.77
CA GLY A 2 -31.19 -12.48 -28.17
C GLY A 2 -30.77 -12.68 -26.73
N ASN A 3 -29.71 -13.47 -26.51
CA ASN A 3 -29.04 -13.50 -25.21
C ASN A 3 -28.24 -12.21 -25.11
N GLU A 4 -28.79 -11.20 -24.45
CA GLU A 4 -27.97 -10.10 -23.95
C GLU A 4 -27.00 -10.67 -22.92
N PRO A 5 -25.69 -10.38 -23.03
CA PRO A 5 -24.75 -10.78 -21.99
C PRO A 5 -25.13 -10.05 -20.71
N LYS A 6 -25.52 -10.82 -19.68
CA LYS A 6 -25.55 -10.31 -18.31
C LYS A 6 -24.20 -9.67 -18.09
N LYS A 7 -24.17 -8.35 -17.91
CA LYS A 7 -23.01 -7.66 -17.35
C LYS A 7 -22.85 -8.23 -15.96
N ASP A 8 -22.02 -9.26 -15.83
CA ASP A 8 -21.52 -9.69 -14.54
C ASP A 8 -20.96 -8.43 -13.90
N LEU A 9 -21.64 -7.95 -12.86
CA LEU A 9 -21.16 -6.87 -12.03
C LEU A 9 -19.84 -7.37 -11.43
N THR A 10 -18.73 -6.98 -12.05
CA THR A 10 -17.41 -7.20 -11.51
C THR A 10 -17.36 -6.42 -10.20
N VAL A 11 -17.50 -7.12 -9.09
CA VAL A 11 -17.17 -6.56 -7.79
C VAL A 11 -15.67 -6.31 -7.84
N ILE A 12 -15.28 -5.04 -7.94
CA ILE A 12 -13.90 -4.61 -7.72
C ILE A 12 -13.85 -4.20 -6.24
N PRO A 13 -13.41 -5.07 -5.32
CA PRO A 13 -13.19 -4.66 -3.94
C PRO A 13 -11.86 -3.90 -3.89
N THR A 14 -11.82 -2.65 -4.39
CA THR A 14 -10.74 -1.75 -3.98
C THR A 14 -10.97 -1.41 -2.52
N SER A 15 -10.32 -2.16 -1.64
CA SER A 15 -10.31 -1.84 -0.22
C SER A 15 -9.58 -0.51 -0.07
N VAL A 16 -10.29 0.55 0.28
CA VAL A 16 -9.65 1.84 0.54
C VAL A 16 -8.95 1.75 1.89
N VAL A 17 -7.63 1.85 1.90
CA VAL A 17 -6.85 1.92 3.15
C VAL A 17 -6.50 3.38 3.41
N SER A 18 -6.91 3.87 4.59
CA SER A 18 -6.60 5.23 5.05
C SER A 18 -5.50 5.19 6.09
N PHE A 19 -4.47 5.99 5.90
CA PHE A 19 -3.39 6.17 6.86
C PHE A 19 -3.30 7.62 7.30
N ASP A 20 -3.43 7.86 8.61
CA ASP A 20 -3.06 9.13 9.23
C ASP A 20 -1.57 9.05 9.59
N ILE A 21 -0.73 9.64 8.75
CA ILE A 21 0.73 9.54 8.92
C ILE A 21 1.31 10.92 9.25
N ALA A 22 1.95 11.02 10.42
CA ALA A 22 2.88 12.09 10.68
C ALA A 22 4.08 11.94 9.73
N THR A 23 4.39 12.96 8.93
CA THR A 23 5.37 12.89 7.83
C THR A 23 6.76 12.39 8.23
N ASP A 24 7.19 12.62 9.47
CA ASP A 24 8.46 12.15 10.03
C ASP A 24 8.46 10.67 10.43
N LYS A 25 7.29 10.02 10.43
CA LYS A 25 7.09 8.60 10.78
C LYS A 25 6.75 7.71 9.59
N ILE A 26 6.76 8.26 8.37
CA ILE A 26 6.44 7.52 7.14
C ILE A 26 7.25 6.23 6.98
N LYS A 27 8.51 6.18 7.46
CA LYS A 27 9.39 5.00 7.38
C LYS A 27 8.92 3.83 8.24
N GLU A 28 8.55 4.11 9.49
CA GLU A 28 8.10 3.10 10.45
C GLU A 28 6.69 2.60 10.08
N VAL A 29 5.83 3.51 9.62
CA VAL A 29 4.45 3.20 9.25
C VAL A 29 4.40 2.44 7.92
N SER A 30 5.20 2.82 6.91
CA SER A 30 5.14 2.21 5.59
C SER A 30 5.56 0.74 5.60
N GLY A 31 6.64 0.39 6.30
CA GLY A 31 7.11 -1.00 6.32
C GLY A 31 6.12 -1.96 6.97
N PHE A 32 5.66 -1.61 8.18
CA PHE A 32 4.62 -2.38 8.88
C PHE A 32 3.34 -2.50 8.06
N ALA A 33 2.91 -1.41 7.42
CA ALA A 33 1.72 -1.40 6.57
C ALA A 33 1.87 -2.33 5.34
N ILE A 34 2.99 -2.28 4.63
CA ILE A 34 3.26 -3.14 3.46
C ILE A 34 3.16 -4.61 3.88
N HIS A 35 3.89 -5.01 4.93
CA HIS A 35 3.91 -6.39 5.38
C HIS A 35 2.52 -6.89 5.78
N ARG A 36 1.80 -6.07 6.56
CA ARG A 36 0.50 -6.44 7.09
C ARG A 36 -0.53 -6.51 5.96
N LEU A 37 -0.64 -5.50 5.12
CA LEU A 37 -1.61 -5.52 4.02
C LEU A 37 -1.36 -6.68 3.04
N ARG A 38 -0.09 -6.98 2.73
CA ARG A 38 0.26 -8.13 1.89
C ARG A 38 -0.22 -9.45 2.50
N THR A 39 0.08 -9.68 3.77
CA THR A 39 -0.27 -10.93 4.48
C THR A 39 -1.78 -11.07 4.70
N PHE A 40 -2.48 -9.97 4.99
CA PHE A 40 -3.94 -9.95 5.07
C PHE A 40 -4.63 -10.25 3.74
N SER A 41 -4.00 -9.90 2.61
CA SER A 41 -4.48 -10.19 1.26
C SER A 41 -4.08 -11.57 0.75
N ASP A 42 -3.41 -12.39 1.56
CA ASP A 42 -2.84 -13.68 1.17
C ASP A 42 -1.93 -13.60 -0.08
N LEU A 43 -1.24 -12.46 -0.24
CA LEU A 43 -0.32 -12.24 -1.36
C LEU A 43 1.09 -12.70 -0.99
N SER A 44 1.73 -13.43 -1.91
CA SER A 44 3.17 -13.69 -1.78
C SER A 44 3.98 -12.44 -2.16
N GLN A 45 5.24 -12.38 -1.73
CA GLN A 45 6.15 -11.34 -2.18
C GLN A 45 6.36 -11.37 -3.70
N GLU A 46 6.32 -12.56 -4.32
CA GLU A 46 6.48 -12.70 -5.77
C GLU A 46 5.34 -12.05 -6.54
N ASN A 47 4.09 -12.19 -6.08
CA ASN A 47 2.94 -11.56 -6.74
C ASN A 47 3.10 -10.03 -6.79
N VAL A 48 3.63 -9.43 -5.73
CA VAL A 48 3.89 -7.99 -5.67
C VAL A 48 5.06 -7.61 -6.58
N ILE A 49 6.15 -8.39 -6.56
CA ILE A 49 7.35 -8.15 -7.37
C ILE A 49 7.05 -8.22 -8.86
N GLU A 50 6.30 -9.24 -9.31
CA GLU A 50 5.89 -9.42 -10.71
C GLU A 50 5.12 -8.20 -11.22
N ARG A 51 4.23 -7.64 -10.39
CA ARG A 51 3.44 -6.46 -10.72
C ARG A 51 4.25 -5.16 -10.70
N MET A 52 5.26 -5.06 -9.84
CA MET A 52 6.16 -3.90 -9.80
C MET A 52 7.24 -3.92 -10.89
N GLY A 53 7.63 -5.10 -11.38
CA GLY A 53 8.60 -5.32 -12.47
C GLY A 53 10.06 -4.94 -12.20
N LYS A 54 10.34 -3.98 -11.31
CA LYS A 54 11.70 -3.45 -11.02
C LYS A 54 12.15 -3.60 -9.56
N THR A 55 11.36 -4.28 -8.73
CA THR A 55 11.66 -4.47 -7.30
C THR A 55 12.21 -5.87 -7.06
N SER A 56 13.35 -5.98 -6.37
CA SER A 56 13.88 -7.29 -5.98
C SER A 56 13.21 -7.82 -4.70
N ARG A 57 13.22 -9.14 -4.47
CA ARG A 57 12.76 -9.75 -3.21
C ARG A 57 13.46 -9.17 -1.99
N ARG A 58 14.78 -8.93 -2.10
CA ARG A 58 15.58 -8.31 -1.04
C ARG A 58 15.09 -6.89 -0.73
N SER A 59 14.78 -6.11 -1.76
CA SER A 59 14.26 -4.75 -1.61
C SER A 59 12.87 -4.77 -0.97
N LEU A 60 11.96 -5.61 -1.45
CA LEU A 60 10.60 -5.72 -0.88
C LEU A 60 10.64 -6.16 0.59
N THR A 61 11.49 -7.12 0.91
CA THR A 61 11.76 -7.53 2.30
C THR A 61 12.28 -6.35 3.12
N ALA A 62 13.25 -5.60 2.61
CA ALA A 62 13.80 -4.47 3.35
C ALA A 62 12.75 -3.38 3.61
N TYR A 63 11.82 -3.17 2.66
CA TYR A 63 10.67 -2.28 2.86
C TYR A 63 9.71 -2.81 3.91
N GLU A 64 9.29 -4.08 3.85
CA GLU A 64 8.39 -4.72 4.84
C GLU A 64 8.92 -4.63 6.28
N TYR A 65 10.23 -4.76 6.47
CA TYR A 65 10.86 -4.67 7.79
C TYR A 65 11.31 -3.25 8.17
N GLY A 66 11.05 -2.24 7.33
CA GLY A 66 11.48 -0.86 7.58
C GLY A 66 13.00 -0.66 7.63
N THR A 67 13.78 -1.63 7.12
CA THR A 67 15.26 -1.57 7.08
C THR A 67 15.79 -0.84 5.84
N SER A 68 14.92 -0.50 4.90
CA SER A 68 15.21 0.38 3.77
C SER A 68 14.09 1.39 3.58
N GLU A 69 14.42 2.60 3.14
CA GLU A 69 13.45 3.65 2.90
C GLU A 69 12.62 3.36 1.64
N ALA A 70 11.38 2.90 1.86
CA ALA A 70 10.32 3.15 0.89
C ALA A 70 9.86 4.59 1.10
N GLY A 71 10.41 5.53 0.32
CA GLY A 71 9.84 6.86 0.22
C GLY A 71 8.36 6.79 -0.17
N LEU A 72 7.61 7.88 0.04
CA LEU A 72 6.16 7.94 -0.19
C LEU A 72 5.72 7.34 -1.54
N SER A 73 6.42 7.68 -2.62
CA SER A 73 6.14 7.18 -3.96
C SER A 73 6.33 5.67 -4.09
N LYS A 74 7.39 5.12 -3.47
CA LYS A 74 7.64 3.67 -3.47
C LYS A 74 6.60 2.93 -2.62
N PHE A 75 6.19 3.50 -1.50
CA PHE A 75 5.11 2.96 -0.67
C PHE A 75 3.79 2.90 -1.46
N GLN A 76 3.43 3.98 -2.17
CA GLN A 76 2.25 4.02 -3.04
C GLN A 76 2.32 2.99 -4.16
N GLU A 77 3.48 2.83 -4.81
CA GLU A 77 3.70 1.84 -5.86
C GLU A 77 3.49 0.40 -5.36
N ILE A 78 4.03 0.06 -4.18
CA ILE A 78 3.89 -1.27 -3.58
C ILE A 78 2.43 -1.58 -3.26
N LEU A 79 1.71 -0.62 -2.68
CA LEU A 79 0.30 -0.78 -2.34
C LEU A 79 -0.59 -0.84 -3.60
N GLY A 80 -0.27 -0.07 -4.64
CA GLY A 80 -0.93 -0.18 -5.95
C GLY A 80 -0.72 -1.56 -6.59
N ALA A 81 0.46 -2.17 -6.42
CA ALA A 81 0.71 -3.53 -6.87
C ALA A 81 -0.13 -4.58 -6.11
N MET A 82 -0.68 -4.25 -4.95
CA MET A 82 -1.58 -5.10 -4.16
C MET A 82 -3.07 -4.80 -4.41
N ASP A 83 -3.41 -3.99 -5.43
CA ASP A 83 -4.78 -3.54 -5.74
C ASP A 83 -5.45 -2.74 -4.60
N TYR A 84 -4.66 -2.12 -3.73
CA TYR A 84 -5.17 -1.17 -2.73
C TYR A 84 -5.26 0.23 -3.32
N ASP A 85 -6.44 0.86 -3.17
CA ASP A 85 -6.58 2.29 -3.38
C ASP A 85 -6.22 3.02 -2.08
N ILE A 86 -5.33 4.00 -2.16
CA ILE A 86 -4.67 4.58 -0.99
C ILE A 86 -5.11 6.02 -0.83
N LYS A 87 -5.67 6.34 0.34
CA LYS A 87 -5.84 7.72 0.78
C LYS A 87 -4.86 8.02 1.89
N LEU A 88 -3.88 8.88 1.58
CA LEU A 88 -2.92 9.37 2.55
C LEU A 88 -3.35 10.75 3.04
N THR A 89 -3.66 10.84 4.32
CA THR A 89 -3.95 12.12 4.97
C THR A 89 -2.72 12.51 5.77
N PHE A 90 -2.06 13.59 5.34
CA PHE A 90 -0.95 14.16 6.11
C PHE A 90 -1.53 15.02 7.22
N VAL A 91 -1.40 14.56 8.46
CA VAL A 91 -1.78 15.35 9.62
C VAL A 91 -0.60 16.31 9.90
N PRO A 92 -0.80 17.63 9.82
CA PRO A 92 0.23 18.57 10.22
C PRO A 92 0.60 18.27 11.67
N LYS A 93 1.89 18.29 12.02
CA LYS A 93 2.27 18.27 13.44
C LYS A 93 1.47 19.38 14.12
N SER A 94 0.59 19.00 15.05
CA SER A 94 0.01 19.95 15.98
C SER A 94 1.17 20.74 16.54
N LYS A 95 1.24 22.03 16.21
CA LYS A 95 2.05 22.94 17.00
C LYS A 95 1.39 22.87 18.36
N ASN A 96 1.96 22.09 19.28
CA ASN A 96 1.79 22.36 20.70
C ASN A 96 2.31 23.79 20.91
N LYS A 97 1.44 24.77 20.69
CA LYS A 97 1.52 26.06 21.35
C LYS A 97 1.24 25.73 22.81
N THR A 98 2.28 25.39 23.55
CA THR A 98 2.32 25.73 24.97
C THR A 98 2.07 27.23 25.05
N ALA A 99 0.85 27.57 25.48
CA ALA A 99 0.50 28.90 25.96
C ALA A 99 1.20 29.15 27.31
#